data_AF-X1IK11-F1
#
_entry.id   AF-X1IK11-F1
#
_cell.length_a   1.000
_cell.length_b   1.000
_cell.length_c   1.000
_cell.angle_alpha   90.00
_cell.angle_beta   90.00
_cell.angle_gamma   90.00
#
_symmetry.space_group_name_H-M   'P 1'
#
loop_
_entity.id
_entity.type
_entity.pdbx_description
1 polymer ?
#
loop_
_entity_poly.entity_id
_entity_poly.type
_entity_poly.pdbx_seq_one_letter_code
_entity_poly.pdbx_strand_id
1 'polypeptide(L)'
;MPDTVTIKELLEAGAHFGHQVSVWHPRMKSYIFTKRNGIHIIDLEQTVSFLDKACAFVRQVVAEGSSILFVGTKRQAQEALEREAQRCGAYYVNQRWLGGILTNFATIQSRIDYLVRLEDQQSRGEFSRLPKKEALKLGEKILRLNRQMG
;
A
#
# COMPACT_ATOMS: atom_id res chain seq x y z
N MET A 1 -5.34 -6.78 24.30
CA MET A 1 -4.78 -5.54 23.68
C MET A 1 -5.92 -4.54 23.64
N PRO A 2 -5.73 -3.20 23.62
CA PRO A 2 -6.89 -2.32 23.61
C PRO A 2 -7.65 -2.58 22.30
N ASP A 3 -8.81 -3.21 22.41
CA ASP A 3 -9.52 -3.83 21.28
C ASP A 3 -10.28 -2.84 20.40
N THR A 4 -10.21 -1.54 20.72
CA THR A 4 -11.00 -0.50 20.06
C THR A 4 -10.24 0.82 20.09
N VAL A 5 -9.94 1.34 18.90
CA VAL A 5 -9.48 2.71 18.72
C VAL A 5 -10.57 3.65 19.23
N THR A 6 -10.22 4.57 20.12
CA THR A 6 -11.18 5.52 20.69
C THR A 6 -11.37 6.73 19.76
N ILE A 7 -12.55 7.36 19.83
CA ILE A 7 -12.84 8.62 19.11
C ILE A 7 -11.80 9.69 19.47
N LYS A 8 -11.35 9.71 20.73
CA LYS A 8 -10.34 10.65 21.22
C LYS A 8 -9.00 10.49 20.49
N GLU A 9 -8.52 9.25 20.33
CA GLU A 9 -7.28 8.98 19.60
C GLU A 9 -7.39 9.39 18.12
N LEU A 10 -8.53 9.13 17.46
CA LEU A 10 -8.77 9.58 16.08
C LEU A 10 -8.82 11.10 15.95
N LEU A 11 -9.36 11.77 16.97
CA LEU A 11 -9.41 13.23 17.02
C LEU A 11 -8.01 13.82 17.18
N GLU A 12 -7.20 13.29 18.11
CA GLU A 12 -5.82 13.69 18.36
C GLU A 12 -4.91 13.42 17.14
N ALA A 13 -5.12 12.31 16.44
CA ALA A 13 -4.42 11.99 15.20
C ALA A 13 -4.86 12.83 13.99
N GLY A 14 -5.94 13.61 14.12
CA GLY A 14 -6.46 14.45 13.04
C GLY A 14 -7.17 13.67 11.93
N ALA A 15 -7.63 12.44 12.18
CA ALA A 15 -8.27 11.58 11.17
C ALA A 15 -9.65 12.09 10.69
N HIS A 16 -10.25 13.04 11.42
CA HIS A 16 -11.55 13.65 11.11
C HIS A 16 -11.49 14.69 9.99
N PHE A 17 -10.30 15.14 9.59
CA PHE A 17 -10.15 16.14 8.53
C PHE A 17 -10.31 15.51 7.15
N GLY A 18 -11.33 15.95 6.42
CA GLY A 18 -11.56 15.60 5.02
C GLY A 18 -10.94 16.60 4.03
N HIS A 19 -11.42 16.57 2.80
CA HIS A 19 -11.02 17.50 1.75
C HIS A 19 -11.82 18.81 1.77
N GLN A 20 -11.42 19.76 0.92
CA GLN A 20 -12.14 21.00 0.69
C GLN A 20 -13.54 20.74 0.11
N VAL A 21 -14.48 21.65 0.38
CA VAL A 21 -15.88 21.54 -0.08
C VAL A 21 -16.03 21.54 -1.60
N SER A 22 -15.05 22.04 -2.35
CA SER A 22 -15.02 21.97 -3.82
C SER A 22 -14.63 20.60 -4.37
N VAL A 23 -13.93 19.77 -3.58
CA VAL A 23 -13.32 18.50 -4.01
C VAL A 23 -13.88 17.36 -3.16
N TRP A 24 -15.19 17.18 -3.20
CA TRP A 24 -15.89 16.08 -2.51
C TRP A 24 -16.78 15.29 -3.47
N HIS A 25 -17.00 14.02 -3.15
CA HIS A 25 -17.89 13.16 -3.91
C HIS A 25 -19.28 13.11 -3.26
N PRO A 26 -20.40 13.39 -3.96
CA PRO A 26 -21.74 13.49 -3.35
C PRO A 26 -22.20 12.26 -2.56
N ARG A 27 -21.77 11.06 -2.97
CA ARG A 27 -22.03 9.80 -2.22
C ARG A 27 -21.42 9.76 -0.81
N MET A 28 -20.47 10.65 -0.50
CA MET A 28 -19.88 10.73 0.84
C MET A 28 -20.75 11.50 1.85
N LYS A 29 -21.89 12.06 1.43
CA LYS A 29 -22.73 12.92 2.27
C LYS A 29 -23.12 12.28 3.60
N SER A 30 -23.38 10.97 3.62
CA SER A 30 -23.75 10.24 4.85
C SER A 30 -22.61 10.12 5.86
N TYR A 31 -21.34 10.19 5.40
CA TYR A 31 -20.15 10.05 6.25
C TYR A 31 -19.56 11.39 6.68
N ILE A 32 -20.11 12.51 6.18
CA ILE A 32 -19.66 13.86 6.52
C ILE A 32 -20.54 14.38 7.66
N PHE A 33 -19.91 14.68 8.79
CA PHE A 33 -20.57 15.25 9.95
C PHE A 33 -20.95 16.72 9.72
N THR A 34 -19.98 17.55 9.35
CA THR A 34 -20.22 18.97 9.08
C THR A 34 -19.13 19.56 8.17
N LYS A 35 -19.22 20.85 7.85
CA LYS A 35 -18.17 21.61 7.18
C LYS A 35 -17.79 22.83 8.02
N ARG A 36 -16.50 23.08 8.18
CA ARG A 36 -15.98 24.25 8.91
C ARG A 36 -14.79 24.82 8.16
N ASN A 37 -14.74 26.15 8.00
CA ASN A 37 -13.66 26.85 7.31
C ASN A 37 -13.34 26.28 5.92
N GLY A 38 -14.37 25.83 5.18
CA GLY A 38 -14.22 25.27 3.84
C GLY A 38 -13.68 23.83 3.77
N ILE A 39 -13.54 23.13 4.90
CA ILE A 39 -13.09 21.73 5.00
C ILE A 39 -14.24 20.86 5.51
N HIS A 40 -14.41 19.67 4.92
CA HIS A 40 -15.34 18.67 5.42
C HIS A 40 -14.78 17.96 6.66
N ILE A 41 -15.62 17.78 7.67
CA ILE A 41 -15.32 17.01 8.87
C ILE A 41 -16.04 15.67 8.76
N ILE A 42 -15.29 14.59 8.86
CA ILE A 42 -15.78 13.21 8.77
C ILE A 42 -16.36 12.79 10.14
N ASP A 43 -17.43 12.03 10.11
CA ASP A 43 -18.06 11.48 11.32
C ASP A 43 -17.19 10.37 11.95
N LEU A 44 -16.64 10.65 13.12
CA LEU A 44 -15.79 9.72 13.85
C LEU A 44 -16.57 8.59 14.53
N GLU A 45 -17.82 8.81 14.90
CA GLU A 45 -18.66 7.76 15.52
C GLU A 45 -18.92 6.65 14.49
N GLN A 46 -19.31 7.06 13.28
CA GLN A 46 -19.42 6.13 12.14
C GLN A 46 -18.08 5.47 11.82
N THR A 47 -16.98 6.22 11.85
CA THR A 47 -15.63 5.71 11.56
C THR A 47 -15.25 4.58 12.53
N VAL A 48 -15.49 4.73 13.83
CA VAL A 48 -15.21 3.68 14.82
C VAL A 48 -16.06 2.43 14.54
N SER A 49 -17.37 2.59 14.31
CA SER A 49 -18.24 1.44 13.99
C SER A 49 -17.82 0.69 12.73
N PHE A 50 -17.40 1.39 11.67
CA PHE A 50 -16.90 0.75 10.46
C PHE A 50 -15.51 0.15 10.63
N LEU A 51 -14.65 0.77 11.43
CA LEU A 51 -13.34 0.23 11.76
C LEU A 51 -13.46 -1.11 12.49
N ASP A 52 -14.37 -1.23 13.45
CA ASP A 52 -14.61 -2.49 14.17
C ASP A 52 -15.07 -3.61 13.21
N LYS A 53 -15.98 -3.29 12.29
CA LYS A 53 -16.42 -4.23 11.24
C LYS A 53 -15.28 -4.65 10.32
N ALA A 54 -14.44 -3.70 9.90
CA ALA A 54 -13.29 -3.96 9.06
C ALA A 54 -12.26 -4.84 9.77
N CYS A 55 -11.96 -4.54 11.04
CA CYS A 55 -11.08 -5.36 11.89
C CYS A 55 -11.60 -6.78 12.06
N ALA A 56 -12.91 -6.94 12.29
CA ALA A 56 -13.54 -8.26 12.39
C ALA A 56 -13.40 -9.06 11.07
N PHE A 57 -13.65 -8.42 9.93
CA PHE A 57 -13.49 -9.05 8.62
C PHE A 57 -12.02 -9.45 8.35
N VAL A 58 -11.06 -8.57 8.63
CA VAL A 58 -9.63 -8.87 8.47
C VAL A 58 -9.21 -10.05 9.34
N ARG A 59 -9.67 -10.12 10.60
CA ARG A 59 -9.41 -11.27 11.48
C ARG A 59 -9.96 -12.58 10.88
N GLN A 60 -11.15 -12.55 10.30
CA GLN A 60 -11.74 -13.71 9.64
C GLN A 60 -10.92 -14.16 8.43
N VAL A 61 -10.56 -13.23 7.54
CA VAL A 61 -9.76 -13.52 6.32
C VAL A 61 -8.41 -14.18 6.69
N VAL A 62 -7.74 -13.65 7.71
CA VAL A 62 -6.46 -14.22 8.18
C VAL A 62 -6.66 -15.58 8.85
N ALA A 63 -7.75 -15.76 9.61
CA ALA A 63 -8.07 -17.05 10.23
C ALA A 63 -8.36 -18.16 9.20
N GLU A 64 -8.90 -17.78 8.03
CA GLU A 64 -9.10 -18.67 6.88
C GLU A 64 -7.80 -18.98 6.11
N GLY A 65 -6.67 -18.37 6.49
CA GLY A 65 -5.37 -18.56 5.86
C GLY A 65 -5.17 -17.75 4.56
N SER A 66 -6.05 -16.78 4.29
CA SER A 66 -5.94 -15.92 3.11
C SER A 66 -4.89 -14.82 3.29
N SER A 67 -4.26 -14.42 2.19
CA SER A 67 -3.25 -13.35 2.18
C SER A 67 -3.90 -11.96 2.05
N ILE A 68 -3.30 -10.96 2.70
CA ILE A 68 -3.69 -9.55 2.60
C ILE A 68 -2.60 -8.76 1.88
N LEU A 69 -3.01 -7.90 0.96
CA LEU A 69 -2.13 -6.99 0.22
C LEU A 69 -2.37 -5.54 0.68
N PHE A 70 -1.35 -4.91 1.25
CA PHE A 70 -1.38 -3.51 1.64
C PHE A 70 -1.04 -2.63 0.42
N VAL A 71 -1.83 -1.59 0.15
CA VAL A 71 -1.60 -0.71 -1.01
C VAL A 71 -1.67 0.75 -0.60
N GLY A 72 -0.61 1.51 -0.88
CA GLY A 72 -0.58 2.94 -0.61
C GLY A 72 0.62 3.63 -1.24
N THR A 73 0.38 4.39 -2.30
CA THR A 73 1.43 5.03 -3.11
C THR A 73 1.72 6.49 -2.73
N LYS A 74 0.95 7.06 -1.80
CA LYS A 74 1.14 8.44 -1.34
C LYS A 74 2.37 8.53 -0.46
N ARG A 75 3.22 9.56 -0.68
CA ARG A 75 4.47 9.77 0.08
C ARG A 75 4.29 9.69 1.60
N GLN A 76 3.19 10.22 2.14
CA GLN A 76 2.90 10.19 3.58
C GLN A 76 2.58 8.79 4.12
N ALA A 77 2.14 7.88 3.25
CA ALA A 77 1.72 6.53 3.63
C ALA A 77 2.81 5.47 3.36
N GLN A 78 3.81 5.75 2.52
CA GLN A 78 4.75 4.72 2.03
C GLN A 78 5.51 4.04 3.17
N GLU A 79 6.09 4.83 4.07
CA GLU A 79 6.92 4.34 5.17
C GLU A 79 6.08 3.61 6.23
N ALA A 80 4.94 4.18 6.61
CA ALA A 80 4.04 3.58 7.59
C ALA A 80 3.49 2.24 7.08
N LEU A 81 3.09 2.18 5.81
CA LEU A 81 2.52 0.98 5.21
C LEU A 81 3.55 -0.15 5.08
N GLU A 82 4.77 0.19 4.64
CA GLU A 82 5.87 -0.78 4.55
C GLU A 82 6.23 -1.35 5.92
N ARG A 83 6.42 -0.49 6.92
CA ARG A 83 6.76 -0.90 8.29
C ARG A 83 5.71 -1.83 8.88
N GLU A 84 4.44 -1.51 8.70
CA GLU A 84 3.34 -2.29 9.27
C GLU A 84 3.11 -3.61 8.53
N ALA A 85 3.24 -3.61 7.20
CA ALA A 85 3.15 -4.84 6.41
C ALA A 85 4.30 -5.80 6.72
N GLN A 86 5.54 -5.30 6.84
CA GLN A 86 6.69 -6.11 7.24
C GLN A 86 6.53 -6.67 8.66
N ARG A 87 5.99 -5.87 9.59
CA ARG A 87 5.73 -6.31 10.98
C ARG A 87 4.76 -7.48 11.07
N CYS A 88 3.74 -7.52 10.22
CA CYS A 88 2.77 -8.62 10.18
C CYS A 88 3.08 -9.70 9.14
N GLY A 89 4.18 -9.57 8.39
CA GLY A 89 4.56 -10.52 7.32
C GLY A 89 3.61 -10.50 6.12
N ALA A 90 2.87 -9.41 5.91
CA ALA A 90 1.95 -9.25 4.79
C ALA A 90 2.65 -8.66 3.56
N TYR A 91 2.06 -8.89 2.38
CA TYR A 91 2.52 -8.30 1.13
C TYR A 91 2.12 -6.82 1.05
N TYR A 92 2.94 -6.00 0.38
CA TYR A 92 2.62 -4.59 0.20
C TYR A 92 3.05 -4.00 -1.15
N VAL A 93 2.41 -2.90 -1.54
CA VAL A 93 2.80 -2.03 -2.65
C VAL A 93 2.77 -0.58 -2.17
N ASN A 94 3.95 -0.02 -1.91
CA ASN A 94 4.10 1.36 -1.43
C ASN A 94 4.63 2.34 -2.51
N GLN A 95 5.19 1.85 -3.61
CA GLN A 95 5.73 2.69 -4.69
C GLN A 95 4.69 3.01 -5.75
N ARG A 96 4.58 2.13 -6.77
CA ARG A 96 3.69 2.32 -7.91
C ARG A 96 2.82 1.08 -8.10
N TRP A 97 1.51 1.29 -8.15
CA TRP A 97 0.58 0.26 -8.59
C TRP A 97 0.65 0.10 -10.11
N LEU A 98 1.17 -1.04 -10.58
CA LEU A 98 1.13 -1.40 -11.98
C LEU A 98 -0.28 -1.89 -12.36
N GLY A 99 -0.83 -1.36 -13.44
CA GLY A 99 -2.07 -1.86 -14.00
C GLY A 99 -1.92 -3.34 -14.36
N GLY A 100 -2.85 -4.19 -13.92
CA GLY A 100 -2.80 -5.62 -14.17
C GLY A 100 -2.14 -6.47 -13.09
N ILE A 101 -1.71 -5.90 -11.95
CA ILE A 101 -1.16 -6.67 -10.81
C ILE A 101 -2.11 -7.81 -10.40
N LEU A 102 -3.40 -7.54 -10.26
CA LEU A 102 -4.39 -8.54 -9.87
C LEU A 102 -5.05 -9.24 -11.07
N THR A 103 -5.32 -8.51 -12.16
CA THR A 103 -6.11 -9.04 -13.29
C THR A 103 -5.28 -9.76 -14.35
N ASN A 104 -3.98 -9.47 -14.45
CA ASN A 104 -3.05 -10.11 -15.38
C ASN A 104 -1.82 -10.62 -14.63
N PHE A 105 -2.07 -11.43 -13.60
CA PHE A 105 -1.01 -11.91 -12.71
C PHE A 105 0.04 -12.76 -13.45
N ALA A 106 -0.35 -13.57 -14.43
CA ALA A 106 0.60 -14.39 -15.20
C ALA A 106 1.70 -13.57 -15.87
N THR A 107 1.35 -12.39 -16.42
CA THR A 107 2.35 -11.50 -17.02
C THR A 107 3.23 -10.86 -15.95
N ILE A 108 2.65 -10.46 -14.81
CA ILE A 108 3.39 -9.86 -13.71
C ILE A 108 4.37 -10.87 -13.09
N GLN A 109 3.93 -12.11 -12.89
CA GLN A 109 4.75 -13.21 -12.43
C GLN A 109 5.95 -13.43 -13.35
N SER A 110 5.74 -13.47 -14.67
CA SER A 110 6.86 -13.60 -15.62
C SER A 110 7.89 -12.46 -15.52
N ARG A 111 7.48 -11.26 -15.08
CA ARG A 111 8.37 -10.14 -14.84
C ARG A 111 9.13 -10.26 -13.52
N ILE A 112 8.50 -10.81 -12.48
CA ILE A 112 9.13 -11.13 -11.20
C ILE A 112 10.17 -12.23 -11.41
N ASP A 113 9.83 -13.32 -12.11
CA ASP A 113 10.77 -14.40 -12.43
C ASP A 113 11.99 -13.89 -13.21
N TYR A 114 11.74 -12.96 -14.13
CA TYR A 114 12.80 -12.29 -14.88
C TYR A 114 13.70 -11.42 -14.00
N LEU A 115 13.14 -10.70 -13.02
CA LEU A 115 13.90 -9.94 -12.03
C LEU A 115 14.78 -10.86 -11.18
N VAL A 116 14.20 -11.92 -10.60
CA VAL A 116 14.93 -12.91 -9.79
C VAL A 116 16.09 -13.52 -10.57
N ARG A 117 15.87 -13.86 -11.85
CA ARG A 117 16.94 -14.36 -12.72
C ARG A 117 18.06 -13.33 -12.90
N LEU A 118 17.74 -12.05 -13.10
CA LEU A 118 18.76 -11.00 -13.25
C LEU A 118 19.59 -10.81 -11.97
N GLU A 119 18.95 -10.88 -10.80
CA GLU A 119 19.63 -10.77 -9.50
C GLU A 119 20.53 -11.98 -9.23
N ASP A 120 20.09 -13.19 -9.58
CA ASP A 120 20.92 -14.40 -9.49
C ASP A 120 22.16 -14.28 -10.38
N GLN A 121 22.01 -13.86 -11.64
CA GLN A 121 23.14 -13.62 -12.55
C GLN A 121 24.10 -12.54 -12.03
N GLN A 122 23.57 -11.46 -11.43
CA GLN A 122 24.38 -10.42 -10.82
C GLN A 122 25.17 -10.96 -9.63
N SER A 123 24.54 -11.74 -8.74
CA SER A 123 25.19 -12.31 -7.56
C SER A 123 26.27 -13.34 -7.91
N ARG A 124 26.09 -14.10 -8.99
CA ARG A 124 27.10 -15.02 -9.56
C ARG A 124 28.26 -14.32 -10.27
N GLY A 125 28.20 -12.99 -10.40
CA GLY A 125 29.24 -12.20 -11.04
C GLY A 125 29.25 -12.28 -12.57
N GLU A 126 28.18 -12.77 -13.21
CA GLU A 126 28.11 -12.88 -14.68
C GLU A 126 28.26 -11.51 -15.37
N PHE A 127 27.82 -10.43 -14.71
CA PHE A 127 27.87 -9.07 -15.26
C PHE A 127 29.30 -8.56 -15.42
N SER A 128 30.26 -9.09 -14.66
CA SER A 128 31.68 -8.74 -14.79
C SER A 128 32.29 -9.20 -16.12
N ARG A 129 31.67 -10.18 -16.77
CA ARG A 129 32.08 -10.72 -18.07
C ARG A 129 31.49 -9.95 -19.25
N LEU A 130 30.56 -9.02 -18.98
CA LEU A 130 29.89 -8.21 -20.00
C LEU A 130 30.62 -6.88 -20.22
N PRO A 131 30.47 -6.25 -21.40
CA PRO A 131 30.89 -4.87 -21.60
C PRO A 131 30.27 -3.94 -20.56
N LYS A 132 31.04 -2.96 -20.06
CA LYS A 132 30.60 -2.01 -19.02
C LYS A 132 29.24 -1.36 -19.31
N LYS A 133 28.97 -1.03 -20.58
CA LYS A 133 27.70 -0.43 -21.02
C LYS A 133 26.51 -1.39 -20.85
N GLU A 134 26.70 -2.68 -21.09
CA GLU A 134 25.66 -3.69 -20.95
C GLU A 134 25.42 -4.03 -19.48
N ALA A 135 26.48 -4.20 -18.70
CA ALA A 135 26.41 -4.37 -17.26
C ALA A 135 25.65 -3.20 -16.59
N LEU A 136 25.93 -1.95 -17.00
CA LEU A 136 25.21 -0.78 -16.50
C LEU A 136 23.72 -0.81 -16.83
N LYS A 137 23.36 -1.12 -18.08
CA LYS A 137 21.95 -1.24 -18.50
C LYS A 137 21.19 -2.31 -17.72
N LEU A 138 21.84 -3.43 -17.43
CA LEU A 138 21.23 -4.50 -16.62
C LEU A 138 21.05 -4.03 -15.17
N GLY A 139 22.04 -3.35 -14.59
CA GLY A 139 21.93 -2.75 -13.26
C GLY A 139 20.78 -1.73 -13.15
N GLU A 140 20.66 -0.81 -14.11
CA GLU A 140 19.55 0.14 -14.17
C GLU A 140 18.19 -0.57 -14.29
N LYS A 141 18.14 -1.67 -15.05
CA LYS A 141 16.92 -2.47 -15.22
C LYS A 141 16.50 -3.16 -13.93
N ILE A 142 17.44 -3.74 -13.19
CA ILE A 142 17.20 -4.35 -11.87
C ILE A 142 16.66 -3.29 -10.91
N LEU A 143 17.35 -2.14 -10.78
CA LEU A 143 16.92 -1.04 -9.92
C LEU A 143 15.49 -0.57 -10.25
N ARG A 144 15.16 -0.48 -11.53
CA ARG A 144 13.82 -0.09 -11.98
C ARG A 144 12.76 -1.13 -11.61
N LEU A 145 13.07 -2.42 -11.78
CA LEU A 145 12.15 -3.52 -11.47
C LEU A 145 11.95 -3.66 -9.96
N ASN A 146 13.01 -3.57 -9.15
CA ASN A 146 12.91 -3.57 -7.69
C ASN A 146 12.06 -2.42 -7.15
N ARG A 147 12.19 -1.21 -7.73
CA ARG A 147 11.31 -0.10 -7.34
C ARG A 147 9.82 -0.36 -7.66
N GLN A 148 9.53 -1.24 -8.61
CA GLN A 148 8.15 -1.50 -9.06
C GLN A 148 7.51 -2.73 -8.42
N MET A 149 8.30 -3.77 -8.15
CA MET A 149 7.83 -5.12 -7.79
C MET A 149 8.69 -5.81 -6.73
N GLY A 150 9.72 -5.13 -6.20
CA GLY A 150 10.56 -5.63 -5.11
C GLY A 150 10.05 -5.21 -3.74
#